data_AF-A0A2E4PQV5-F1
#
_entry.id   AF-A0A2E4PQV5-F1
#
_cell.length_a   1.000
_cell.length_b   1.000
_cell.length_c   1.000
_cell.angle_alpha   90.00
_cell.angle_beta   90.00
_cell.angle_gamma   90.00
#
_symmetry.space_group_name_H-M   'P 1'
#
loop_
_entity.id
_entity.type
_entity.pdbx_description
1 polymer ?
#
loop_
_entity_poly.entity_id
_entity_poly.type
_entity_poly.pdbx_seq_one_letter_code
_entity_poly.pdbx_strand_id
1 'polypeptide(L)'
;MKITNTPTEVKWESRWVKVLVTGVGIFFALMFVVTLFPGGGSSSVSPNGSVNVVAKEESIIQYEVLRNWQPNKDSNAIGLEILIKPSDLSEKNIVDLAKEFSNRSNTVVVKVYTSKEAWDAGKSEDYSSVWKGGYIAFYMKRGNVNEVRWMQEVGKLSSLFGKKAQIK
;
A
#
# COMPACT_ATOMS: atom_id res chain seq x y z
N MET A 1 21.08 -29.97 -45.06
CA MET A 1 20.70 -28.54 -45.08
C MET A 1 20.66 -28.05 -43.65
N LYS A 2 21.63 -27.21 -43.25
CA LYS A 2 21.70 -26.61 -41.91
C LYS A 2 21.04 -25.23 -41.99
N ILE A 3 19.96 -25.04 -41.24
CA ILE A 3 19.30 -23.74 -41.08
C ILE A 3 19.91 -23.10 -39.82
N THR A 4 20.79 -22.13 -40.02
CA THR A 4 21.37 -21.32 -38.95
C THR A 4 20.47 -20.10 -38.73
N ASN A 5 19.65 -20.13 -37.68
CA ASN A 5 18.94 -18.94 -37.20
C ASN A 5 19.88 -18.14 -36.31
N THR A 6 20.46 -17.06 -36.84
CA THR A 6 21.10 -16.01 -36.05
C THR A 6 20.03 -15.17 -35.36
N PRO A 7 20.06 -15.01 -34.03
CA PRO A 7 19.18 -14.06 -33.35
C PRO A 7 19.64 -12.64 -33.65
N THR A 8 18.73 -11.83 -34.19
CA THR A 8 18.90 -10.40 -34.44
C THR A 8 19.01 -9.67 -33.11
N GLU A 9 20.18 -9.08 -32.86
CA GLU A 9 20.50 -8.23 -31.72
C GLU A 9 19.67 -6.93 -31.80
N VAL A 10 18.69 -6.76 -30.91
CA VAL A 10 17.91 -5.52 -30.81
C VAL A 10 18.68 -4.52 -29.96
N LYS A 11 19.40 -3.63 -30.63
CA LYS A 11 20.14 -2.51 -30.05
C LYS A 11 19.17 -1.41 -29.60
N TRP A 12 18.87 -1.32 -28.31
CA TRP A 12 18.09 -0.24 -27.74
C TRP A 12 18.99 0.96 -27.38
N GLU A 13 19.14 1.91 -28.31
CA GLU A 13 19.76 3.20 -28.01
C GLU A 13 18.72 4.23 -27.54
N SER A 14 18.85 4.52 -26.24
CA SER A 14 18.64 5.76 -25.49
C SER A 14 17.80 6.91 -26.08
N ARG A 15 16.77 7.35 -25.34
CA ARG A 15 16.45 8.78 -25.19
C ARG A 15 16.04 9.11 -23.76
N TRP A 16 17.02 9.53 -22.96
CA TRP A 16 16.77 10.25 -21.72
C TRP A 16 16.21 11.63 -22.05
N VAL A 17 14.95 11.88 -21.71
CA VAL A 17 14.40 13.24 -21.73
C VAL A 17 14.91 13.95 -20.48
N LYS A 18 15.91 14.81 -20.65
CA LYS A 18 16.33 15.79 -19.65
C LYS A 18 15.28 16.90 -19.64
N VAL A 19 14.39 16.92 -18.64
CA VAL A 19 13.59 18.11 -18.37
C VAL A 19 14.42 19.05 -17.51
N LEU A 20 14.96 20.08 -18.16
CA LEU A 20 15.56 21.24 -17.50
C LEU A 20 14.40 22.19 -17.14
N VAL A 21 14.08 22.34 -15.86
CA VAL A 21 13.29 23.48 -15.38
C VAL A 21 14.26 24.44 -14.71
N THR A 22 14.77 25.37 -15.50
CA THR A 22 15.36 26.61 -15.03
C THR A 22 14.24 27.60 -14.71
N GLY A 23 14.24 28.14 -13.49
CA GLY A 23 13.71 29.48 -13.28
C GLY A 23 12.97 29.73 -11.98
N VAL A 24 13.67 30.45 -11.10
CA VAL A 24 13.13 31.49 -10.20
C VAL A 24 12.36 31.00 -8.98
N GLY A 25 13.02 31.12 -7.83
CA GLY A 25 12.44 30.79 -6.54
C GLY A 25 11.34 31.74 -6.09
N ILE A 26 10.57 31.27 -5.11
CA ILE A 26 9.97 32.07 -4.05
C ILE A 26 9.92 31.15 -2.82
N PHE A 27 10.45 31.65 -1.72
CA PHE A 27 10.30 31.11 -0.37
C PHE A 27 8.81 31.04 0.00
N PHE A 28 8.30 29.87 0.37
CA PHE A 28 7.07 29.78 1.16
C PHE A 28 7.41 29.22 2.54
N ALA A 29 7.76 30.15 3.44
CA ALA A 29 7.57 29.95 4.86
C ALA A 29 6.05 29.93 5.11
N LEU A 30 5.50 28.77 5.42
CA LEU A 30 4.15 28.65 5.97
C LEU A 30 4.18 29.14 7.43
N MET A 31 4.16 30.46 7.59
CA MET A 31 3.72 31.08 8.84
C MET A 31 2.22 30.84 8.97
N PHE A 32 1.83 30.06 9.97
CA PHE A 32 0.48 30.14 10.52
C PHE A 32 0.35 31.50 11.21
N VAL A 33 -0.38 32.41 10.57
CA VAL A 33 -0.91 33.59 11.24
C VAL A 33 -2.00 33.10 12.20
N VAL A 34 -1.68 33.11 13.49
CA VAL A 34 -2.68 33.07 14.56
C VAL A 34 -3.43 34.38 14.49
N THR A 35 -4.58 34.41 13.81
CA THR A 35 -5.52 35.51 13.93
C THR A 35 -6.19 35.45 15.29
N LEU A 36 -5.64 36.20 16.24
CA LEU A 36 -6.31 36.62 17.47
C LEU A 36 -7.56 37.42 17.08
N PHE A 37 -8.73 36.83 17.26
CA PHE A 37 -9.96 37.61 17.41
C PHE A 37 -9.96 38.21 18.82
N PRO A 38 -9.99 39.54 18.99
CA PRO A 38 -10.24 40.15 20.28
C PRO A 38 -11.76 40.30 20.44
N GLY A 39 -12.32 39.68 21.48
CA GLY A 39 -13.67 40.04 21.92
C GLY A 39 -14.43 38.96 22.68
N GLY A 40 -14.56 39.17 23.99
CA GLY A 40 -15.75 38.77 24.73
C GLY A 40 -15.55 37.59 25.69
N GLY A 41 -15.34 37.91 26.96
CA GLY A 41 -15.03 36.93 27.99
C GLY A 41 -16.22 36.08 28.44
N SER A 42 -15.90 34.86 28.86
CA SER A 42 -16.16 34.42 30.23
C SER A 42 -15.21 33.27 30.54
N SER A 43 -14.25 33.56 31.42
CA SER A 43 -13.46 32.55 32.10
C SER A 43 -14.37 31.85 33.09
N SER A 44 -14.65 30.57 32.87
CA SER A 44 -14.82 29.62 33.97
C SER A 44 -13.72 28.58 33.84
N VAL A 45 -12.65 28.78 34.60
CA VAL A 45 -11.74 27.69 34.95
C VAL A 45 -12.51 26.79 35.90
N SER A 46 -12.74 25.55 35.49
CA SER A 46 -12.95 24.45 36.42
C SER A 46 -11.94 23.34 36.07
N PRO A 47 -11.11 22.90 37.04
CA PRO A 47 -10.07 21.90 36.83
C PRO A 47 -10.70 20.50 36.85
N ASN A 48 -10.07 19.53 36.20
CA ASN A 48 -10.50 18.14 36.05
C ASN A 48 -11.61 17.88 35.02
N GLY A 49 -11.24 17.97 33.75
CA GLY A 49 -11.88 17.23 32.67
C GLY A 49 -10.79 16.81 31.68
N SER A 50 -10.42 15.53 31.72
CA SER A 50 -9.51 14.92 30.76
C SER A 50 -10.06 15.13 29.34
N VAL A 51 -9.43 16.01 28.57
CA VAL A 51 -9.71 16.14 27.14
C VAL A 51 -9.26 14.82 26.50
N ASN A 52 -10.22 13.92 26.28
CA ASN A 52 -9.99 12.73 25.47
C ASN A 52 -9.89 13.19 24.01
N VAL A 53 -8.68 13.61 23.62
CA VAL A 53 -8.33 13.76 22.21
C VAL A 53 -8.21 12.35 21.65
N VAL A 54 -9.32 11.79 21.17
CA VAL A 54 -9.29 10.56 20.39
C VAL A 54 -8.71 10.92 19.04
N ALA A 55 -7.38 10.82 18.94
CA ALA A 55 -6.68 10.90 17.67
C ALA A 55 -7.23 9.78 16.76
N LYS A 56 -7.99 10.18 15.74
CA LYS A 56 -8.39 9.28 14.65
C LYS A 56 -7.10 8.92 13.91
N GLU A 57 -6.64 7.68 14.05
CA GLU A 57 -5.46 7.17 13.36
C GLU A 57 -5.68 7.23 11.84
N GLU A 58 -5.23 8.30 11.21
CA GLU A 58 -5.08 8.36 9.76
C GLU A 58 -3.79 7.62 9.38
N SER A 59 -3.88 6.32 9.13
CA SER A 59 -2.85 5.62 8.36
C SER A 59 -3.46 5.03 7.11
N ILE A 60 -3.75 5.89 6.13
CA ILE A 60 -3.95 5.44 4.75
C ILE A 60 -2.55 5.28 4.16
N ILE A 61 -2.03 4.05 4.20
CA ILE A 61 -0.80 3.74 3.47
C ILE A 61 -1.00 4.02 1.99
N GLN A 62 -0.02 4.66 1.36
CA GLN A 62 -0.05 4.85 -0.08
C GLN A 62 0.32 3.53 -0.78
N TYR A 63 -0.42 3.19 -1.82
CA TYR A 63 -0.15 2.02 -2.64
C TYR A 63 -0.28 2.33 -4.14
N GLU A 64 0.50 1.63 -4.95
CA GLU A 64 0.35 1.57 -6.40
C GLU A 64 -0.46 0.31 -6.76
N VAL A 65 -1.42 0.42 -7.67
CA VAL A 65 -2.17 -0.74 -8.18
C VAL A 65 -1.40 -1.35 -9.35
N LEU A 66 -0.96 -2.60 -9.19
CA LEU A 66 -0.26 -3.38 -10.23
C LEU A 66 -1.26 -4.10 -11.15
N ARG A 67 -2.37 -4.57 -10.59
CA ARG A 67 -3.45 -5.24 -11.33
C ARG A 67 -4.79 -5.02 -10.64
N ASN A 68 -5.84 -4.90 -11.44
CA ASN A 68 -7.23 -4.89 -11.01
C ASN A 68 -8.03 -5.96 -11.78
N TRP A 69 -8.92 -6.68 -11.09
CA TRP A 69 -9.86 -7.62 -11.70
C TRP A 69 -11.14 -7.76 -10.87
N GLN A 70 -12.14 -8.46 -11.42
CA GLN A 70 -13.39 -8.79 -10.73
C GLN A 70 -13.38 -10.26 -10.28
N PRO A 71 -13.18 -10.54 -8.98
CA PRO A 71 -13.30 -11.89 -8.46
C PRO A 71 -14.64 -12.52 -8.86
N ASN A 72 -14.61 -13.71 -9.45
CA ASN A 72 -15.81 -14.46 -9.89
C ASN A 72 -16.75 -13.68 -10.84
N LYS A 73 -16.24 -12.67 -11.58
CA LYS A 73 -17.06 -11.79 -12.44
C LYS A 73 -18.15 -11.00 -11.69
N ASP A 74 -18.00 -10.86 -10.36
CA ASP A 74 -18.87 -10.02 -9.54
C ASP A 74 -18.47 -8.55 -9.72
N SER A 75 -19.40 -7.72 -10.22
CA SER A 75 -19.18 -6.30 -10.48
C SER A 75 -18.95 -5.48 -9.21
N ASN A 76 -19.37 -6.00 -8.06
CA ASN A 76 -19.20 -5.35 -6.76
C ASN A 76 -17.97 -5.86 -6.00
N ALA A 77 -17.27 -6.87 -6.55
CA ALA A 77 -16.08 -7.44 -5.93
C ALA A 77 -14.82 -6.61 -6.21
N ILE A 78 -13.92 -6.56 -5.24
CA ILE A 78 -12.63 -5.89 -5.35
C ILE A 78 -11.54 -6.96 -5.51
N GLY A 79 -10.87 -6.99 -6.66
CA GLY A 79 -9.68 -7.81 -6.89
C GLY A 79 -8.48 -6.93 -7.20
N LEU A 80 -7.49 -6.88 -6.31
CA LEU A 80 -6.30 -6.04 -6.49
C LEU A 80 -4.99 -6.79 -6.21
N GLU A 81 -3.97 -6.48 -7.01
CA GLU A 81 -2.57 -6.70 -6.66
C GLU A 81 -1.94 -5.32 -6.52
N ILE A 82 -1.37 -5.04 -5.37
CA ILE A 82 -0.87 -3.71 -5.01
C ILE A 82 0.58 -3.74 -4.56
N LEU A 83 1.24 -2.61 -4.70
CA LEU A 83 2.60 -2.35 -4.24
C LEU A 83 2.57 -1.29 -3.15
N ILE A 84 3.20 -1.58 -2.01
CA ILE A 84 3.42 -0.61 -0.93
C ILE A 84 4.92 -0.31 -0.79
N LYS A 85 5.24 0.85 -0.23
CA LYS A 85 6.64 1.18 0.08
C LYS A 85 7.15 0.32 1.23
N PRO A 86 8.41 -0.13 1.22
CA PRO A 86 9.02 -0.83 2.36
C PRO A 86 8.97 -0.03 3.68
N SER A 87 8.97 1.30 3.62
CA SER A 87 8.81 2.19 4.80
C SER A 87 7.47 2.00 5.50
N ASP A 88 6.44 1.64 4.75
CA ASP A 88 5.07 1.53 5.23
C ASP A 88 4.76 0.08 5.66
N LEU A 89 5.73 -0.83 5.57
CA LEU A 89 5.57 -2.22 5.93
C LEU A 89 5.51 -2.37 7.46
N SER A 90 4.30 -2.58 7.98
CA SER A 90 4.05 -2.98 9.36
C SER A 90 2.79 -3.84 9.45
N GLU A 91 2.67 -4.67 10.49
CA GLU A 91 1.48 -5.49 10.72
C GLU A 91 0.21 -4.62 10.75
N LYS A 92 0.23 -3.54 11.54
CA LYS A 92 -0.88 -2.60 11.71
C LYS A 92 -1.32 -2.02 10.37
N ASN A 93 -0.40 -1.54 9.55
CA ASN A 93 -0.72 -0.92 8.27
C ASN A 93 -1.41 -1.88 7.30
N ILE A 94 -0.93 -3.14 7.23
CA ILE A 94 -1.56 -4.15 6.38
C ILE A 94 -2.96 -4.52 6.89
N VAL A 95 -3.14 -4.62 8.21
CA VAL A 95 -4.44 -4.90 8.83
C VAL A 95 -5.41 -3.74 8.61
N ASP A 96 -4.96 -2.48 8.73
CA ASP A 96 -5.82 -1.33 8.53
C ASP A 96 -6.20 -1.14 7.05
N LEU A 97 -5.28 -1.44 6.12
CA LEU A 97 -5.61 -1.54 4.70
C LEU A 97 -6.66 -2.63 4.43
N ALA A 98 -6.55 -3.79 5.07
CA ALA A 98 -7.55 -4.85 4.95
C ALA A 98 -8.91 -4.43 5.50
N LYS A 99 -8.96 -3.70 6.64
CA LYS A 99 -10.19 -3.10 7.17
C LYS A 99 -10.80 -2.09 6.20
N GLU A 100 -9.98 -1.26 5.56
CA GLU A 100 -10.47 -0.30 4.55
C GLU A 100 -11.19 -1.02 3.42
N PHE A 101 -10.57 -2.04 2.82
CA PHE A 101 -11.19 -2.81 1.74
C PHE A 101 -12.40 -3.62 2.22
N SER A 102 -12.35 -4.17 3.45
CA SER A 102 -13.48 -4.84 4.11
C SER A 102 -14.73 -3.96 4.11
N ASN A 103 -14.58 -2.67 4.35
CA ASN A 103 -15.69 -1.73 4.45
C ASN A 103 -16.26 -1.33 3.08
N ARG A 104 -15.55 -1.62 1.99
CA ARG A 104 -15.92 -1.21 0.62
C ARG A 104 -16.65 -2.29 -0.17
N SER A 105 -16.46 -3.57 0.17
CA SER A 105 -17.12 -4.68 -0.53
C SER A 105 -17.30 -5.92 0.36
N ASN A 106 -18.27 -6.77 0.00
CA ASN A 106 -18.48 -8.08 0.61
C ASN A 106 -17.60 -9.18 0.00
N THR A 107 -17.03 -8.92 -1.18
CA THR A 107 -16.10 -9.84 -1.85
C THR A 107 -14.82 -9.07 -2.14
N VAL A 108 -13.74 -9.43 -1.45
CA VAL A 108 -12.44 -8.79 -1.61
C VAL A 108 -11.33 -9.83 -1.76
N VAL A 109 -10.42 -9.58 -2.68
CA VAL A 109 -9.18 -10.33 -2.85
C VAL A 109 -8.06 -9.33 -3.10
N VAL A 110 -7.16 -9.14 -2.14
CA VAL A 110 -6.02 -8.23 -2.29
C VAL A 110 -4.71 -8.97 -2.01
N LYS A 111 -3.76 -8.87 -2.93
CA LYS A 111 -2.38 -9.32 -2.70
C LYS A 111 -1.47 -8.11 -2.57
N VAL A 112 -0.62 -8.11 -1.55
CA VAL A 112 0.25 -6.98 -1.22
C VAL A 112 1.71 -7.36 -1.48
N TYR A 113 2.40 -6.52 -2.24
CA TYR A 113 3.82 -6.66 -2.55
C TYR A 113 4.60 -5.43 -2.09
N THR A 114 5.90 -5.57 -1.86
CA THR A 114 6.83 -4.44 -1.62
C THR A 114 7.77 -4.16 -2.78
N SER A 115 7.78 -5.01 -3.81
CA SER A 115 8.56 -4.77 -5.03
C SER A 115 7.84 -5.30 -6.28
N LYS A 116 8.10 -4.69 -7.44
CA LYS A 116 7.55 -5.14 -8.73
C LYS A 116 8.16 -6.47 -9.16
N GLU A 117 9.43 -6.70 -8.81
CA GLU A 117 10.15 -7.94 -9.09
C GLU A 117 9.51 -9.13 -8.39
N ALA A 118 9.04 -8.97 -7.15
CA ALA A 118 8.33 -10.03 -6.44
C ALA A 118 6.94 -10.31 -7.03
N TRP A 119 6.26 -9.27 -7.53
CA TRP A 119 5.01 -9.45 -8.27
C TRP A 119 5.25 -10.18 -9.61
N ASP A 120 6.28 -9.79 -10.36
CA ASP A 120 6.67 -10.44 -11.62
C ASP A 120 7.06 -11.89 -11.41
N ALA A 121 7.89 -12.19 -10.41
CA ALA A 121 8.25 -13.55 -10.02
C ALA A 121 7.01 -14.38 -9.67
N GLY A 122 6.03 -13.78 -8.97
CA GLY A 122 4.77 -14.44 -8.64
C GLY A 122 3.90 -14.78 -9.85
N LYS A 123 3.96 -13.98 -10.93
CA LYS A 123 3.25 -14.27 -12.19
C LYS A 123 3.94 -15.36 -13.00
N SER A 124 5.26 -15.48 -12.90
CA SER A 124 6.05 -16.52 -13.58
C SER A 124 6.19 -17.80 -12.75
N GLU A 125 5.49 -17.92 -11.62
CA GLU A 125 5.58 -19.05 -10.68
C GLU A 125 7.02 -19.27 -10.15
N ASP A 126 7.83 -18.21 -10.12
CA ASP A 126 9.15 -18.22 -9.51
C ASP A 126 9.05 -17.89 -8.02
N TYR A 127 9.14 -18.92 -7.17
CA TYR A 127 9.11 -18.80 -5.71
C TYR A 127 10.51 -18.58 -5.11
N SER A 128 11.34 -17.80 -5.80
CA SER A 128 12.69 -17.41 -5.38
C SER A 128 12.70 -16.55 -4.10
N SER A 129 13.89 -16.26 -3.59
CA SER A 129 14.08 -15.35 -2.45
C SER A 129 13.48 -13.97 -2.67
N VAL A 130 13.41 -13.49 -3.92
CA VAL A 130 12.76 -12.22 -4.28
C VAL A 130 11.27 -12.30 -4.00
N TRP A 131 10.59 -13.35 -4.45
CA TRP A 131 9.16 -13.56 -4.17
C TRP A 131 8.90 -13.73 -2.67
N LYS A 132 9.68 -14.58 -2.02
CA LYS A 132 9.61 -14.85 -0.56
C LYS A 132 9.84 -13.61 0.30
N GLY A 133 10.65 -12.68 -0.19
CA GLY A 133 10.94 -11.41 0.46
C GLY A 133 9.92 -10.31 0.17
N GLY A 134 9.37 -10.28 -1.04
CA GLY A 134 8.54 -9.19 -1.51
C GLY A 134 7.03 -9.45 -1.50
N TYR A 135 6.56 -10.69 -1.34
CA TYR A 135 5.14 -10.99 -1.19
C TYR A 135 4.73 -10.94 0.29
N ILE A 136 3.96 -9.92 0.66
CA ILE A 136 3.72 -9.58 2.06
C ILE A 136 2.52 -10.30 2.63
N ALA A 137 1.38 -10.13 1.97
CA ALA A 137 0.11 -10.55 2.52
C ALA A 137 -0.91 -10.86 1.43
N PHE A 138 -1.83 -11.73 1.80
CA PHE A 138 -3.02 -12.05 1.04
C PHE A 138 -4.25 -11.78 1.89
N TYR A 139 -4.98 -10.72 1.57
CA TYR A 139 -6.25 -10.40 2.19
C TYR A 139 -7.40 -10.99 1.38
N MET A 140 -8.34 -11.63 2.08
CA MET A 140 -9.58 -12.09 1.48
C MET A 140 -10.79 -11.83 2.37
N LYS A 141 -11.87 -11.39 1.74
CA LYS A 141 -13.21 -11.36 2.32
C LYS A 141 -14.20 -12.02 1.38
N ARG A 142 -14.93 -13.03 1.87
CA ARG A 142 -16.02 -13.69 1.17
C ARG A 142 -16.85 -14.51 2.14
N GLY A 143 -18.15 -14.26 2.20
CA GLY A 143 -19.05 -14.95 3.13
C GLY A 143 -18.55 -14.81 4.57
N ASN A 144 -18.29 -15.92 5.25
CA ASN A 144 -17.81 -15.94 6.64
C ASN A 144 -16.29 -15.79 6.77
N VAL A 145 -15.56 -15.64 5.67
CA VAL A 145 -14.11 -15.42 5.68
C VAL A 145 -13.84 -13.93 5.58
N ASN A 146 -13.06 -13.38 6.51
CA ASN A 146 -12.54 -12.02 6.49
C ASN A 146 -11.17 -12.00 7.18
N GLU A 147 -10.11 -12.32 6.44
CA GLU A 147 -8.80 -12.56 7.04
C GLU A 147 -7.64 -12.10 6.16
N VAL A 148 -6.55 -11.68 6.83
CA VAL A 148 -5.23 -11.52 6.24
C VAL A 148 -4.44 -12.80 6.48
N ARG A 149 -3.80 -13.31 5.42
CA ARG A 149 -2.80 -14.38 5.49
C ARG A 149 -1.43 -13.78 5.21
N TRP A 150 -0.47 -14.05 6.09
CA TRP A 150 0.88 -13.52 5.99
C TRP A 150 1.74 -14.42 5.09
N MET A 151 2.34 -13.82 4.07
CA MET A 151 3.01 -14.54 2.98
C MET A 151 4.52 -14.32 2.92
N GLN A 152 5.05 -13.32 3.66
CA GLN A 152 6.49 -13.03 3.64
C GLN A 152 7.27 -14.09 4.40
N GLU A 153 8.06 -14.92 3.71
CA GLU A 153 8.94 -15.92 4.32
C GLU A 153 10.25 -15.31 4.83
N VAL A 154 10.74 -14.26 4.17
CA VAL A 154 12.03 -13.62 4.47
C VAL A 154 11.83 -12.12 4.64
N GLY A 155 12.32 -11.53 5.74
CA GLY A 155 12.28 -10.08 5.96
C GLY A 155 11.52 -9.66 7.21
N LYS A 156 11.04 -8.41 7.22
CA LYS A 156 10.55 -7.70 8.42
C LYS A 156 9.36 -8.38 9.12
N LEU A 157 8.45 -9.00 8.36
CA LEU A 157 7.25 -9.67 8.86
C LEU A 157 7.36 -11.21 8.76
N SER A 158 8.57 -11.76 8.57
CA SER A 158 8.79 -13.21 8.47
C SER A 158 8.29 -14.01 9.69
N SER A 159 8.31 -13.42 10.88
CA SER A 159 7.75 -14.02 12.10
C SER A 159 6.23 -14.22 12.05
N LEU A 160 5.55 -13.62 11.08
CA LEU A 160 4.13 -13.78 10.84
C LEU A 160 3.82 -14.82 9.75
N PHE A 161 4.81 -15.29 9.00
CA PHE A 161 4.60 -16.21 7.88
C PHE A 161 3.67 -17.39 8.23
N GLY A 162 2.68 -17.64 7.37
CA GLY A 162 1.70 -18.71 7.56
C GLY A 162 0.61 -18.44 8.61
N LYS A 163 0.73 -17.37 9.41
CA LYS A 163 -0.31 -16.97 10.36
C LYS A 163 -1.47 -16.28 9.66
N LYS A 164 -2.58 -16.20 10.38
CA LYS A 164 -3.81 -15.53 9.94
C LYS A 164 -4.22 -14.48 10.96
N ALA A 165 -4.72 -13.35 10.48
CA ALA A 165 -5.34 -12.32 11.30
C ALA A 165 -6.78 -12.10 10.84
N GLN A 166 -7.75 -12.24 11.76
CA GLN A 166 -9.16 -11.98 11.48
C GLN A 166 -9.41 -10.48 11.45
N ILE A 167 -10.13 -10.03 10.43
CA ILE A 167 -10.56 -8.65 10.28
C ILE A 167 -11.97 -8.52 10.84
N LYS A 168 -12.09 -7.70 11.89
CA LYS A 168 -13.36 -7.40 12.57
C LYS A 168 -13.94 -6.10 12.07
#